data_AF-A0A3S2J5K0-F1
#
_entry.id   AF-A0A3S2J5K0-F1
#
_cell.length_a   1.000
_cell.length_b   1.000
_cell.length_c   1.000
_cell.angle_alpha   90.00
_cell.angle_beta   90.00
_cell.angle_gamma   90.00
#
_symmetry.space_group_name_H-M   'P 1'
#
loop_
_entity.id
_entity.type
_entity.pdbx_description
1 polymer ?
#
loop_
_entity_poly.entity_id
_entity_poly.type
_entity_poly.pdbx_seq_one_letter_code
_entity_poly.pdbx_strand_id
1 'polypeptide(L)'
;THLSQSDRKLIFGQDKPDRRLYEIATLAALRDRLRSADIWVDGSRSFRPIDEHLMPRSTFTSMKEEDRLGLGVQGDGAQWLAEARHMLDFNLKRLAHRARSGKLQGVRLENGTLIVTPIAGEVPAAAEELNAEISELYPLVEVPDLLR
;
A
#
# COMPACT_ATOMS: atom_id res chain seq x y z
N THR A 1 24.26 14.57 -11.11
CA THR A 1 24.86 15.09 -9.86
C THR A 1 23.95 14.79 -8.71
N HIS A 2 24.46 14.43 -7.52
CA HIS A 2 23.66 14.00 -6.36
C HIS A 2 22.98 15.13 -5.58
N LEU A 3 23.32 16.39 -5.86
CA LEU A 3 22.76 17.58 -5.21
C LEU A 3 21.56 18.13 -5.96
N SER A 4 20.56 18.63 -5.23
CA SER A 4 19.40 19.32 -5.79
C SER A 4 19.81 20.63 -6.49
N GLN A 5 18.94 21.14 -7.38
CA GLN A 5 19.21 22.39 -8.09
C GLN A 5 19.30 23.60 -7.15
N SER A 6 18.49 23.62 -6.07
CA SER A 6 18.53 24.63 -5.02
C SER A 6 19.85 24.61 -4.25
N ASP A 7 20.30 23.43 -3.81
CA ASP A 7 21.55 23.30 -3.04
C ASP A 7 22.75 23.72 -3.87
N ARG A 8 22.77 23.35 -5.15
CA ARG A 8 23.84 23.76 -6.07
C ARG A 8 23.92 25.27 -6.22
N LYS A 9 22.78 25.97 -6.29
CA LYS A 9 22.77 27.44 -6.38
C LYS A 9 23.33 28.09 -5.10
N LEU A 10 23.04 27.52 -3.94
CA LEU A 10 23.57 27.99 -2.65
C LEU A 10 25.08 27.70 -2.50
N ILE A 11 25.53 26.51 -2.90
CA ILE A 11 26.92 26.06 -2.73
C ILE A 11 27.85 26.72 -3.75
N PHE A 12 27.43 26.84 -5.01
CA PHE A 12 28.27 27.31 -6.13
C PHE A 12 27.90 28.71 -6.64
N GLY A 13 26.90 29.38 -6.05
CA GLY A 13 26.47 30.72 -6.47
C GLY A 13 27.34 31.87 -5.95
N GLN A 14 28.34 31.57 -5.13
CA GLN A 14 29.34 32.51 -4.62
C GLN A 14 30.65 32.34 -5.40
N ASP A 15 31.50 33.38 -5.43
CA ASP A 15 32.79 33.39 -6.14
C ASP A 15 33.74 32.27 -5.69
N LYS A 16 33.58 31.82 -4.42
CA LYS A 16 34.22 30.62 -3.88
C LYS A 16 33.16 29.66 -3.33
N PRO A 17 33.14 28.38 -3.78
CA PRO A 17 32.20 27.40 -3.27
C PRO A 17 32.34 27.17 -1.76
N ASP A 18 31.21 27.13 -1.06
CA ASP A 18 31.19 26.83 0.38
C ASP A 18 31.35 25.31 0.59
N ARG A 19 32.53 24.92 1.07
CA ARG A 19 32.88 23.53 1.35
C ARG A 19 31.97 22.91 2.43
N ARG A 20 31.62 23.65 3.48
CA ARG A 20 30.81 23.11 4.60
C ARG A 20 29.39 22.81 4.14
N LEU A 21 28.81 23.72 3.34
CA LEU A 21 27.49 23.49 2.75
C LEU A 21 27.50 22.32 1.78
N TYR A 22 28.57 22.17 0.98
CA TYR A 22 28.74 21.01 0.12
C TYR A 22 28.76 19.68 0.89
N GLU A 23 29.53 19.61 1.98
CA GLU A 23 29.64 18.41 2.82
C GLU A 23 28.28 18.05 3.45
N ILE A 24 27.57 19.03 4.04
CA ILE A 24 26.24 18.81 4.65
C ILE A 24 25.22 18.36 3.61
N ALA A 25 25.14 19.05 2.47
CA ALA A 25 24.18 18.70 1.42
C ALA A 25 24.46 17.32 0.82
N THR A 26 25.74 16.95 0.70
CA THR A 26 26.13 15.62 0.23
C THR A 26 25.73 14.52 1.22
N LEU A 27 25.95 14.72 2.51
CA LEU A 27 25.54 13.77 3.55
C LEU A 27 24.01 13.66 3.69
N ALA A 28 23.29 14.77 3.54
CA ALA A 28 21.83 14.79 3.52
C ALA A 28 21.29 13.98 2.33
N ALA A 29 21.81 14.22 1.12
CA ALA A 29 21.43 13.45 -0.06
C ALA A 29 21.76 11.95 0.09
N LEU A 30 22.90 11.61 0.70
CA LEU A 30 23.25 10.22 0.98
C LEU A 30 22.26 9.57 1.96
N ARG A 31 21.94 10.25 3.06
CA ARG A 31 20.97 9.77 4.06
C ARG A 31 19.61 9.51 3.45
N ASP A 32 19.12 10.43 2.62
CA ASP A 32 17.79 10.32 2.04
C ASP A 32 17.71 9.14 1.04
N ARG A 33 18.78 8.91 0.27
CA ARG A 33 18.89 7.75 -0.63
C ARG A 33 19.05 6.41 0.09
N LEU A 34 19.73 6.39 1.24
CA LEU A 34 19.76 5.21 2.10
C LEU A 34 18.36 4.89 2.63
N ARG A 35 17.61 5.92 3.07
CA ARG A 35 16.24 5.77 3.58
C ARG A 35 15.23 5.33 2.52
N SER A 36 15.38 5.79 1.28
CA SER A 36 14.54 5.33 0.17
C SER A 36 14.93 3.96 -0.37
N ALA A 37 16.01 3.36 0.16
CA ALA A 37 16.63 2.13 -0.33
C ALA A 37 17.12 2.21 -1.79
N ASP A 38 17.36 3.43 -2.31
CA ASP A 38 17.99 3.65 -3.62
C ASP A 38 19.45 3.17 -3.64
N ILE A 39 20.11 3.26 -2.48
CA ILE A 39 21.48 2.82 -2.27
C ILE A 39 21.55 2.01 -0.98
N TRP A 40 22.46 1.05 -0.93
CA TRP A 40 22.74 0.23 0.25
C TRP A 40 24.25 0.06 0.42
N VAL A 41 24.65 -0.32 1.63
CA VAL A 41 26.04 -0.63 1.95
C VAL A 41 26.12 -2.11 2.24
N ASP A 42 27.05 -2.80 1.59
CA ASP A 42 27.30 -4.22 1.82
C ASP A 42 27.66 -4.49 3.29
N GLY A 43 27.07 -5.52 3.88
CA GLY A 43 27.20 -5.85 5.30
C GLY A 43 26.44 -4.94 6.29
N SER A 44 25.65 -3.97 5.82
CA SER A 44 24.84 -3.13 6.72
C SER A 44 23.67 -3.91 7.33
N ARG A 45 23.42 -3.69 8.63
CA ARG A 45 22.23 -4.23 9.32
C ARG A 45 20.95 -3.44 9.02
N SER A 46 21.09 -2.22 8.52
CA SER A 46 19.99 -1.29 8.16
C SER A 46 20.11 -0.89 6.69
N PHE A 47 18.99 -0.68 6.00
CA PHE A 47 18.98 -0.31 4.58
C PHE A 47 19.62 -1.37 3.66
N ARG A 48 19.25 -2.64 3.84
CA ARG A 48 19.66 -3.75 2.96
C ARG A 48 18.92 -3.71 1.62
N PRO A 49 19.52 -4.22 0.54
CA PRO A 49 18.82 -4.30 -0.74
C PRO A 49 17.57 -5.16 -0.58
N ILE A 50 16.44 -4.68 -1.11
CA ILE A 50 15.16 -5.38 -1.01
C ILE A 50 15.24 -6.79 -1.60
N ASP A 51 16.07 -6.98 -2.61
CA ASP A 51 16.30 -8.25 -3.29
C ASP A 51 16.83 -9.35 -2.36
N GLU A 52 17.55 -9.00 -1.27
CA GLU A 52 17.98 -9.99 -0.26
C GLU A 52 16.82 -10.59 0.52
N HIS A 53 15.69 -9.87 0.60
CA HIS A 53 14.47 -10.37 1.22
C HIS A 53 13.57 -11.13 0.23
N LEU A 54 13.86 -11.04 -1.07
CA LEU A 54 13.11 -11.73 -2.10
C LEU A 54 13.66 -13.15 -2.29
N MET A 55 12.76 -14.05 -2.67
CA MET A 55 13.15 -15.37 -3.15
C MET A 55 14.05 -15.23 -4.39
N PRO A 56 15.19 -15.94 -4.45
CA PRO A 56 16.02 -15.94 -5.64
C PRO A 56 15.21 -16.36 -6.87
N ARG A 57 15.45 -15.67 -8.01
CA ARG A 57 14.70 -15.93 -9.25
C ARG A 57 14.76 -17.39 -9.69
N SER A 58 15.91 -18.05 -9.53
CA SER A 58 16.06 -19.47 -9.86
C SER A 58 15.13 -20.34 -9.01
N THR A 59 15.12 -20.13 -7.69
CA THR A 59 14.22 -20.82 -6.76
C THR A 59 12.76 -20.57 -7.10
N PHE A 60 12.40 -19.32 -7.43
CA PHE A 60 11.05 -18.96 -7.83
C PHE A 60 10.61 -19.72 -9.09
N THR A 61 11.46 -19.76 -10.14
CA THR A 61 11.14 -20.47 -11.39
C THR A 61 10.93 -21.96 -11.14
N SER A 62 11.82 -22.61 -10.39
CA SER A 62 11.67 -24.04 -10.05
C SER A 62 10.39 -24.30 -9.24
N MET A 63 10.10 -23.48 -8.23
CA MET A 63 8.87 -23.62 -7.44
C MET A 63 7.60 -23.35 -8.24
N LYS A 64 7.68 -22.46 -9.25
CA LYS A 64 6.57 -22.18 -10.16
C LYS A 64 6.29 -23.37 -11.08
N GLU A 65 7.32 -23.98 -11.65
CA GLU A 65 7.19 -25.15 -12.53
C GLU A 65 6.67 -26.38 -11.77
N GLU A 66 7.05 -26.52 -10.49
CA GLU A 66 6.58 -27.59 -9.60
C GLU A 66 5.20 -27.31 -8.96
N ASP A 67 4.56 -26.18 -9.25
CA ASP A 67 3.30 -25.70 -8.63
C ASP A 67 3.36 -25.66 -7.08
N ARG A 68 4.52 -25.31 -6.53
CA ARG A 68 4.79 -25.28 -5.08
C ARG A 68 4.80 -23.89 -4.45
N LEU A 69 4.41 -22.86 -5.22
CA LEU A 69 4.36 -21.50 -4.70
C LEU A 69 3.23 -21.28 -3.68
N GLY A 70 2.20 -22.14 -3.66
CA GLY A 70 1.16 -22.11 -2.62
C GLY A 70 0.36 -20.81 -2.57
N LEU A 71 0.27 -20.07 -3.69
CA LEU A 71 -0.31 -18.72 -3.74
C LEU A 71 -1.84 -18.70 -3.58
N GLY A 72 -2.50 -19.87 -3.50
CA GLY A 72 -3.95 -19.96 -3.34
C GLY A 72 -4.75 -19.35 -4.48
N VAL A 73 -4.11 -19.06 -5.62
CA VAL A 73 -4.70 -18.46 -6.82
C VAL A 73 -4.45 -19.36 -8.02
N GLN A 74 -5.37 -19.31 -8.98
CA GLN A 74 -5.24 -20.04 -10.25
C GLN A 74 -4.00 -19.56 -11.00
N GLY A 75 -3.16 -20.49 -11.44
CA GLY A 75 -1.92 -20.17 -12.17
C GLY A 75 -2.15 -19.66 -13.60
N ASP A 76 -3.32 -19.95 -14.17
CA ASP A 76 -3.75 -19.44 -15.48
C ASP A 76 -4.63 -18.19 -15.30
N GLY A 77 -4.05 -17.04 -15.62
CA GLY A 77 -4.76 -15.77 -15.55
C GLY A 77 -5.93 -15.65 -16.54
N ALA A 78 -5.87 -16.31 -17.70
CA ALA A 78 -6.96 -16.29 -18.67
C ALA A 78 -8.15 -17.12 -18.17
N GLN A 79 -7.88 -18.29 -17.59
CA GLN A 79 -8.90 -19.12 -16.96
C GLN A 79 -9.55 -18.39 -15.77
N TRP A 80 -8.73 -17.80 -14.89
CA TRP A 80 -9.24 -17.03 -13.75
C TRP A 80 -10.14 -15.87 -14.20
N LEU A 81 -9.73 -15.12 -15.23
CA LEU A 81 -10.55 -14.04 -15.80
C LEU A 81 -11.87 -14.55 -16.38
N ALA A 82 -11.85 -15.71 -17.05
CA ALA A 82 -13.07 -16.31 -17.59
C ALA A 82 -14.05 -16.69 -16.47
N GLU A 83 -13.55 -17.34 -15.41
CA GLU A 83 -14.34 -17.71 -14.22
C GLU A 83 -14.91 -16.46 -13.53
N ALA A 84 -14.09 -15.45 -13.30
CA ALA A 84 -14.52 -14.18 -12.71
C ALA A 84 -15.61 -13.50 -13.56
N ARG A 85 -15.47 -13.53 -14.90
CA ARG A 85 -16.48 -12.98 -15.82
C ARG A 85 -17.79 -13.75 -15.77
N HIS A 86 -17.75 -15.07 -15.71
CA HIS A 86 -18.94 -15.91 -15.55
C HIS A 86 -19.65 -15.65 -14.22
N MET A 87 -18.90 -15.57 -13.13
CA MET A 87 -19.45 -15.26 -11.81
C MET A 87 -20.09 -13.87 -11.79
N LEU A 88 -19.45 -12.87 -12.41
CA LEU A 88 -19.98 -11.51 -12.51
C LEU A 88 -21.29 -11.48 -13.32
N ASP A 89 -21.31 -12.09 -14.50
CA ASP A 89 -22.50 -12.16 -15.35
C ASP A 89 -23.68 -12.84 -14.64
N PHE A 90 -23.42 -13.95 -13.96
CA PHE A 90 -24.43 -14.64 -13.15
C PHE A 90 -25.00 -13.72 -12.05
N ASN A 91 -24.13 -13.05 -11.29
CA ASN A 91 -24.53 -12.17 -10.21
C ASN A 91 -25.30 -10.95 -10.71
N LEU A 92 -24.90 -10.36 -11.84
CA LEU A 92 -25.61 -9.23 -12.46
C LEU A 92 -26.99 -9.65 -12.95
N LYS A 93 -27.13 -10.81 -13.61
CA LYS A 93 -28.44 -11.35 -14.01
C LYS A 93 -29.35 -11.60 -12.81
N ARG A 94 -28.79 -12.19 -11.74
CA ARG A 94 -29.51 -12.43 -10.48
C ARG A 94 -29.94 -11.13 -9.82
N LEU A 95 -29.07 -10.12 -9.77
CA LEU A 95 -29.37 -8.79 -9.24
C LEU A 95 -30.49 -8.12 -10.06
N ALA A 96 -30.38 -8.11 -11.38
CA ALA A 96 -31.39 -7.53 -12.27
C ALA A 96 -32.77 -8.20 -12.10
N HIS A 97 -32.81 -9.53 -11.96
CA HIS A 97 -34.05 -10.25 -11.68
C HIS A 97 -34.66 -9.89 -10.32
N ARG A 98 -33.83 -9.79 -9.27
CA ARG A 98 -34.28 -9.40 -7.92
C ARG A 98 -34.72 -7.95 -7.84
N ALA A 99 -34.05 -7.04 -8.55
CA ALA A 99 -34.43 -5.64 -8.66
C ALA A 99 -35.80 -5.49 -9.30
N ARG A 100 -36.05 -6.18 -10.44
CA ARG A 100 -37.36 -6.17 -11.12
C ARG A 100 -38.49 -6.76 -10.29
N SER A 101 -38.20 -7.77 -9.47
CA SER A 101 -39.21 -8.41 -8.62
C SER A 101 -39.42 -7.69 -7.28
N GLY A 102 -38.74 -6.57 -7.02
CA GLY A 102 -38.86 -5.82 -5.77
C GLY A 102 -38.35 -6.59 -4.54
N LYS A 103 -37.55 -7.64 -4.73
CA LYS A 103 -37.08 -8.54 -3.65
C LYS A 103 -35.72 -8.14 -3.05
N LEU A 104 -35.20 -6.96 -3.41
CA LEU A 104 -33.96 -6.46 -2.83
C LEU A 104 -34.26 -5.67 -1.57
N GLN A 105 -33.87 -6.19 -0.41
CA GLN A 105 -33.91 -5.41 0.82
C GLN A 105 -32.83 -4.32 0.80
N GLY A 106 -33.21 -3.11 1.19
CA GLY A 106 -32.30 -1.96 1.25
C GLY A 106 -31.84 -1.42 -0.10
N VAL A 107 -32.18 -2.03 -1.23
CA VAL A 107 -31.73 -1.57 -2.57
C VAL A 107 -32.93 -1.21 -3.44
N ARG A 108 -32.93 0.02 -3.97
CA ARG A 108 -33.96 0.54 -4.88
C ARG A 108 -33.34 0.92 -6.21
N LEU A 109 -34.13 0.85 -7.28
CA LEU A 109 -33.75 1.31 -8.60
C LEU A 109 -34.70 2.44 -9.00
N GLU A 110 -34.20 3.68 -9.03
CA GLU A 110 -34.98 4.88 -9.39
C GLU A 110 -34.34 5.54 -10.61
N ASN A 111 -35.08 5.68 -11.72
CA ASN A 111 -34.60 6.30 -12.97
C ASN A 111 -33.25 5.75 -13.50
N GLY A 112 -33.00 4.44 -13.33
CA GLY A 112 -31.74 3.81 -13.73
C GLY A 112 -30.58 3.95 -12.73
N THR A 113 -30.82 4.62 -11.59
CA THR A 113 -29.85 4.76 -10.50
C THR A 113 -30.11 3.71 -9.42
N LEU A 114 -29.07 2.96 -9.05
CA LEU A 114 -29.12 2.00 -7.96
C LEU A 114 -28.86 2.72 -6.63
N ILE A 115 -29.88 2.80 -5.78
CA ILE A 115 -29.79 3.40 -4.46
C ILE A 115 -29.65 2.26 -3.45
N VAL A 116 -28.50 2.17 -2.80
CA VAL A 116 -28.24 1.21 -1.71
C VAL A 116 -28.38 1.97 -0.39
N THR A 117 -29.36 1.56 0.42
CA THR A 117 -29.56 2.07 1.77
C THR A 117 -28.39 1.59 2.62
N PRO A 118 -27.65 2.50 3.27
CA PRO A 118 -26.58 2.11 4.18
C PRO A 118 -27.11 1.12 5.23
N ILE A 119 -26.35 0.07 5.50
CA ILE A 119 -26.63 -0.81 6.62
C ILE A 119 -26.41 0.03 7.88
N ALA A 120 -27.43 0.11 8.74
CA ALA A 120 -27.28 0.77 10.03
C ALA A 120 -26.16 0.02 10.79
N GLY A 121 -25.15 0.75 11.26
CA GLY A 121 -24.08 0.15 12.04
C GLY A 121 -24.67 -0.51 13.29
N GLU A 122 -24.44 -1.80 13.46
CA GLU A 122 -24.78 -2.53 14.69
C GLU A 122 -23.75 -2.27 15.80
N VAL A 123 -23.16 -1.07 15.84
CA VAL A 123 -22.21 -0.71 16.88
C VAL A 123 -23.03 -0.32 18.11
N PRO A 124 -22.95 -1.08 19.23
CA PRO A 124 -23.64 -0.70 20.45
C PRO A 124 -23.04 0.60 20.98
N ALA A 125 -23.85 1.47 21.61
CA ALA A 125 -23.35 2.71 22.21
C ALA A 125 -22.20 2.48 23.21
N ALA A 126 -22.24 1.34 23.93
CA ALA A 126 -21.18 0.93 24.85
C ALA A 126 -19.80 0.72 24.17
N ALA A 127 -19.76 0.42 22.87
CA ALA A 127 -18.51 0.27 22.13
C ALA A 127 -17.85 1.64 21.85
N GLU A 128 -18.61 2.71 21.71
CA GLU A 128 -18.06 4.07 21.60
C GLU A 128 -17.47 4.53 22.94
N GLU A 129 -18.16 4.26 24.05
CA GLU A 129 -17.66 4.55 25.41
C GLU A 129 -16.35 3.80 25.70
N LEU A 130 -16.31 2.50 25.39
CA LEU A 130 -15.09 1.69 25.57
C LEU A 130 -13.94 2.19 24.67
N ASN A 131 -14.22 2.57 23.43
CA ASN A 131 -13.20 3.10 22.54
C ASN A 131 -12.62 4.44 23.04
N ALA A 132 -13.45 5.29 23.64
CA ALA A 132 -13.00 6.52 24.29
C ALA A 132 -12.09 6.23 25.49
N GLU A 133 -12.49 5.32 26.38
CA GLU A 133 -11.67 4.91 27.53
C GLU A 133 -10.32 4.32 27.09
N ILE A 134 -10.31 3.42 26.10
CA ILE A 134 -9.08 2.85 25.54
C ILE A 134 -8.20 3.94 24.92
N SER A 135 -8.80 4.90 24.20
CA SER A 135 -8.06 6.00 23.57
C SER A 135 -7.41 6.93 24.60
N GLU A 136 -8.04 7.15 25.75
CA GLU A 136 -7.47 7.93 26.87
C GLU A 136 -6.28 7.22 27.54
N LEU A 137 -6.24 5.89 27.50
CA LEU A 137 -5.13 5.10 28.03
C LEU A 137 -3.92 5.08 27.09
N TYR A 138 -4.10 5.40 25.81
CA TYR A 138 -2.98 5.47 24.87
C TYR A 138 -2.20 6.77 25.06
N PRO A 139 -0.87 6.71 25.26
CA PRO A 139 -0.06 7.91 25.27
C PRO A 139 -0.13 8.57 23.89
N LEU A 140 -0.33 9.90 23.87
CA LEU A 140 -0.22 10.73 22.68
C LEU A 140 1.26 10.79 22.24
N VAL A 141 1.73 9.73 21.60
CA VAL A 141 3.05 9.68 20.98
C VAL A 141 2.89 9.86 19.49
N GLU A 142 3.69 10.73 18.88
CA GLU A 142 3.69 10.85 17.43
C GLU A 142 4.17 9.52 16.81
N VAL A 143 3.50 9.06 15.74
CA VAL A 143 3.83 7.81 15.02
C VAL A 143 5.33 7.63 14.72
N PRO A 144 6.13 8.67 14.42
CA PRO A 144 7.58 8.53 14.23
C PRO A 144 8.36 8.08 15.47
N ASP A 145 7.88 8.39 16.68
CA ASP A 145 8.55 8.01 17.94
C ASP A 145 8.33 6.53 18.30
N LEU A 146 7.28 5.89 17.74
CA LEU A 146 7.00 4.46 17.90
C LEU A 146 7.90 3.57 17.03
N LEU A 147 8.59 4.13 16.03
CA LEU A 147 9.40 3.39 15.05
C LEU A 147 10.91 3.48 15.31
N ARG A 148 11.32 3.95 16.49
CA ARG A 148 12.73 4.16 16.84
C ARG A 148 13.39 2.94 17.47
#